data_AF-A0A915B8F2-F1
#
_entry.id   AF-A0A915B8F2-F1
#
_cell.length_a   1.000
_cell.length_b   1.000
_cell.length_c   1.000
_cell.angle_alpha   90.00
_cell.angle_beta   90.00
_cell.angle_gamma   90.00
#
_symmetry.space_group_name_H-M   'P 1'
#
loop_
_entity.id
_entity.type
_entity.pdbx_description
1 polymer ?
#
loop_
_entity_poly.entity_id
_entity_poly.type
_entity_poly.pdbx_seq_one_letter_code
_entity_poly.pdbx_strand_id
1 'polypeptide(L)'
;MGFSLRFLVGIAGVTGLYDFGPMGCAMKANMIDLWRKHFILEEGMLEVDCSVLTPEPVLKASGHVDRFADWMVKDVKTGECFRADHLIKNHAEKLIQV
;
A
#
# COMPACT_ATOMS: atom_id res chain seq x y z
N MET A 1 22.72 2.30 9.27
CA MET A 1 22.06 3.20 8.30
C MET A 1 21.13 2.35 7.44
N GLY A 2 19.84 2.34 7.78
CA GLY A 2 18.87 1.35 7.28
C GLY A 2 18.20 1.74 5.96
N PHE A 3 17.88 0.74 5.15
CA PHE A 3 17.22 0.86 3.84
C PHE A 3 15.80 1.46 3.90
N SER A 4 15.08 1.26 5.01
CA SER A 4 13.85 1.99 5.31
C SER A 4 13.83 2.38 6.79
N LEU A 5 13.21 3.51 7.09
CA LEU A 5 12.83 3.91 8.45
C LEU A 5 11.30 3.97 8.54
N ARG A 6 10.76 3.74 9.74
CA ARG A 6 9.33 3.92 9.99
C ARG A 6 8.98 5.40 9.93
N PHE A 7 7.81 5.75 9.38
CA PHE A 7 7.39 7.14 9.32
C PHE A 7 7.34 7.73 10.74
N LEU A 8 8.02 8.87 10.94
CA LEU A 8 8.12 9.62 12.22
C LEU A 8 8.81 8.86 13.38
N VAL A 9 10.10 8.56 13.23
CA VAL A 9 10.94 7.84 14.22
C VAL A 9 10.95 8.43 15.66
N GLY A 10 10.48 9.65 15.87
CA GLY A 10 10.46 10.33 17.19
C GLY A 10 9.10 10.43 17.90
N ILE A 11 8.00 10.08 17.24
CA ILE A 11 6.66 10.00 17.82
C ILE A 11 6.10 8.61 17.53
N ALA A 12 5.10 8.13 18.27
CA ALA A 12 4.56 6.78 18.09
C ALA A 12 4.16 6.56 16.62
N GLY A 13 5.04 5.94 15.84
CA GLY A 13 4.99 5.95 14.38
C GLY A 13 3.70 5.32 13.84
N VAL A 14 3.21 5.84 12.73
CA VAL A 14 1.96 5.35 12.13
C VAL A 14 2.22 4.00 11.45
N THR A 15 1.40 3.01 11.76
CA THR A 15 1.49 1.68 11.11
C THR A 15 1.08 1.80 9.63
N GLY A 16 1.87 1.21 8.74
CA GLY A 16 1.61 1.23 7.29
C GLY A 16 2.24 2.39 6.53
N LEU A 17 2.90 3.33 7.22
CA LEU A 17 3.64 4.44 6.59
C LEU A 17 5.15 4.30 6.84
N TYR A 18 5.94 4.56 5.80
CA TYR A 18 7.40 4.37 5.81
C TYR A 18 8.13 5.53 5.14
N ASP A 19 9.26 5.92 5.73
CA ASP A 19 10.22 6.87 5.16
C ASP A 19 11.41 6.12 4.58
N PHE A 20 11.80 6.44 3.34
CA PHE A 20 12.97 5.86 2.74
C PHE A 20 14.22 6.65 3.11
N GLY A 21 15.24 5.95 3.63
CA GLY A 21 16.55 6.54 3.87
C GLY A 21 17.31 6.82 2.55
N PRO A 22 18.49 7.47 2.58
CA PRO A 22 19.21 7.87 1.36
C PRO A 22 19.46 6.71 0.38
N MET A 23 19.86 5.55 0.89
CA MET A 23 20.06 4.34 0.07
C MET A 23 18.74 3.78 -0.48
N GLY A 24 17.65 3.86 0.30
CA GLY A 24 16.32 3.44 -0.13
C GLY A 24 15.75 4.35 -1.23
N CYS A 25 15.96 5.67 -1.11
CA CYS A 25 15.61 6.63 -2.15
C CYS A 25 16.37 6.37 -3.45
N ALA A 26 17.70 6.16 -3.37
CA ALA A 26 18.52 5.85 -4.53
C ALA A 26 18.08 4.54 -5.21
N MET A 27 17.79 3.50 -4.43
CA MET A 27 17.29 2.22 -4.94
C MET A 27 15.92 2.38 -5.61
N LYS A 28 14.98 3.10 -4.99
CA LYS A 28 13.65 3.36 -5.57
C LYS A 28 13.76 4.11 -6.90
N ALA A 29 14.61 5.14 -6.97
CA ALA A 29 14.85 5.90 -8.20
C ALA A 29 15.38 5.00 -9.31
N ASN A 30 16.43 4.21 -9.02
CA ASN A 30 17.01 3.27 -10.00
C ASN A 30 15.99 2.26 -10.52
N MET A 31 15.09 1.77 -9.66
CA MET A 31 14.07 0.79 -10.04
C MET A 31 12.99 1.41 -10.94
N ILE A 32 12.57 2.64 -10.66
CA ILE A 32 11.62 3.38 -11.51
C ILE A 32 12.25 3.67 -12.88
N ASP A 33 13.52 4.10 -12.91
CA ASP A 33 14.22 4.39 -14.17
C ASP A 33 14.37 3.16 -15.06
N LEU A 34 14.66 2.00 -14.46
CA LEU A 34 14.72 0.73 -15.19
C LEU A 34 13.34 0.33 -15.75
N TRP A 35 12.28 0.51 -14.96
CA TRP A 35 10.90 0.26 -15.41
C TRP A 35 10.51 1.19 -16.57
N ARG A 36 10.85 2.48 -16.50
CA ARG A 36 10.60 3.45 -17.58
C ARG A 36 11.34 3.07 -18.86
N LYS A 37 12.62 2.70 -18.76
CA LYS A 37 13.38 2.26 -19.94
C LYS A 37 12.70 1.08 -20.62
N HIS A 38 12.29 0.09 -19.84
CA HIS A 38 11.65 -1.10 -20.41
C HIS A 38 10.28 -0.82 -21.03
N PHE A 39 9.36 -0.16 -20.31
CA PHE A 39 7.98 -0.03 -20.80
C PHE A 39 7.74 1.23 -21.62
N ILE A 40 8.37 2.36 -21.30
CA ILE A 40 8.12 3.61 -22.01
C ILE A 40 9.01 3.71 -23.25
N LEU A 41 10.31 3.38 -23.13
CA LEU A 41 11.23 3.53 -24.26
C LEU A 41 11.21 2.31 -25.19
N GLU A 42 11.29 1.08 -24.68
CA GLU A 42 11.36 -0.11 -25.55
C GLU A 42 10.00 -0.45 -26.19
N GLU A 43 8.90 -0.38 -25.42
CA GLU A 43 7.54 -0.65 -25.93
C GLU A 43 6.83 0.60 -26.46
N GLY A 44 7.45 1.78 -26.40
CA GLY A 44 6.94 3.03 -26.98
C GLY A 44 5.66 3.57 -26.32
N MET A 45 5.47 3.36 -25.02
CA MET A 45 4.29 3.86 -24.30
C MET A 45 4.34 5.37 -24.04
N LEU A 46 3.16 5.99 -23.87
CA LEU A 46 3.03 7.40 -23.50
C LEU A 46 2.99 7.56 -21.98
N GLU A 47 3.98 8.25 -21.42
CA GLU A 47 3.99 8.61 -20.00
C GLU A 47 3.15 9.87 -19.76
N VAL A 48 2.24 9.82 -18.77
CA VAL A 48 1.39 10.94 -18.37
C VAL A 48 1.44 11.06 -16.85
N ASP A 49 1.56 12.29 -16.34
CA ASP A 49 1.49 12.59 -14.91
C ASP A 49 0.15 13.25 -14.58
N CYS A 50 -0.55 12.70 -13.58
CA CYS A 50 -1.91 13.09 -13.20
C CYS A 50 -1.95 13.49 -11.72
N SER A 51 -2.88 14.38 -11.36
CA SER A 51 -3.05 14.82 -9.97
C SER A 51 -3.56 13.68 -9.07
N VAL A 52 -3.00 13.59 -7.85
CA VAL A 52 -3.45 12.62 -6.83
C VAL A 52 -4.84 12.97 -6.30
N LEU A 53 -5.16 14.27 -6.15
CA LEU A 53 -6.46 14.71 -5.69
C LEU A 53 -7.50 14.46 -6.78
N THR A 54 -8.42 13.54 -6.52
CA THR A 54 -9.42 13.08 -7.48
C THR A 54 -10.83 13.43 -6.98
N PRO A 55 -11.69 14.08 -7.78
CA PRO A 55 -13.04 14.44 -7.36
C PRO A 55 -13.95 13.19 -7.27
N GLU A 56 -14.87 13.18 -6.30
CA GLU A 56 -15.76 12.05 -6.00
C GLU A 56 -16.50 11.47 -7.23
N PRO A 57 -17.05 12.28 -8.17
CA PRO A 57 -17.76 11.74 -9.32
C PRO A 57 -16.92 10.79 -10.19
N VAL A 58 -15.60 11.00 -10.25
CA VAL A 58 -14.67 10.15 -11.01
C VAL A 58 -14.47 8.79 -10.31
N LEU A 59 -14.34 8.80 -8.98
CA LEU A 59 -14.24 7.56 -8.20
C LEU A 59 -15.56 6.77 -8.19
N LYS A 60 -16.69 7.48 -8.23
CA LYS A 60 -18.01 6.86 -8.36
C LYS A 60 -18.21 6.24 -9.74
N ALA A 61 -17.88 6.97 -10.80
CA ALA A 61 -17.98 6.46 -12.17
C ALA A 61 -17.09 5.24 -12.44
N SER A 62 -15.88 5.20 -11.83
CA SER A 62 -14.99 4.04 -11.90
C SER A 62 -15.41 2.88 -11.00
N GLY A 63 -16.44 3.03 -10.17
CA GLY A 63 -16.94 2.01 -9.25
C GLY A 63 -16.09 1.79 -7.99
N HIS A 64 -15.06 2.61 -7.76
CA HIS A 64 -14.21 2.50 -6.57
C HIS A 64 -15.00 2.77 -5.28
N VAL A 65 -15.96 3.70 -5.32
CA VAL A 65 -16.79 4.05 -4.14
C VAL A 65 -17.59 2.85 -3.64
N ASP A 66 -18.09 2.00 -4.55
CA ASP A 66 -18.98 0.89 -4.18
C ASP A 66 -18.23 -0.43 -3.97
N ARG A 67 -17.05 -0.61 -4.59
CA ARG A 67 -16.36 -1.92 -4.65
C ARG A 67 -15.00 -1.96 -3.96
N PHE A 68 -14.34 -0.82 -3.74
CA PHE A 68 -13.00 -0.80 -3.14
C PHE A 68 -13.09 -0.79 -1.61
N ALA A 69 -13.63 -1.88 -1.05
CA ALA A 69 -13.79 -2.05 0.39
C ALA A 69 -13.44 -3.48 0.83
N ASP A 70 -12.68 -3.59 1.92
CA ASP A 70 -12.43 -4.85 2.61
C ASP A 70 -13.41 -5.01 3.79
N TRP A 71 -13.81 -6.26 4.07
CA TRP A 71 -14.63 -6.56 5.24
C TRP A 71 -13.80 -6.44 6.53
N MET A 72 -14.24 -5.57 7.43
CA MET A 72 -13.60 -5.33 8.72
C MET A 72 -14.46 -5.91 9.84
N VAL A 73 -13.83 -6.61 10.79
CA VAL A 73 -14.46 -7.09 12.02
C VAL A 73 -13.84 -6.36 13.21
N LYS A 74 -14.66 -6.02 14.21
CA LYS A 74 -14.24 -5.28 15.39
C LYS A 74 -14.45 -6.13 16.64
N ASP A 75 -13.45 -6.19 17.50
CA ASP A 75 -13.62 -6.77 18.83
C ASP A 75 -14.44 -5.82 19.71
N VAL A 76 -15.51 -6.34 20.33
CA VAL A 76 -16.40 -5.58 21.20
C VAL A 76 -15.71 -5.13 22.50
N LYS A 77 -14.67 -5.83 22.95
CA LYS A 77 -13.97 -5.55 24.21
C LYS A 77 -12.82 -4.56 24.05
N THR A 78 -11.97 -4.75 23.04
CA THR A 78 -10.77 -3.91 22.82
C THR A 78 -11.04 -2.78 21.83
N GLY A 79 -12.07 -2.92 20.99
CA GLY A 79 -12.36 -1.99 19.91
C GLY A 79 -11.39 -2.06 18.74
N GLU A 80 -10.48 -3.04 18.73
CA GLU A 80 -9.52 -3.23 17.64
C GLU A 80 -10.23 -3.73 16.38
N CYS A 81 -9.84 -3.17 15.24
CA CYS A 81 -10.39 -3.50 13.94
C CYS A 81 -9.42 -4.41 13.19
N PHE A 82 -9.90 -5.57 12.74
CA PHE A 82 -9.14 -6.54 11.95
C PHE A 82 -9.78 -6.70 10.58
N ARG A 83 -8.94 -6.89 9.55
CA ARG A 83 -9.44 -7.35 8.26
C ARG A 83 -9.89 -8.81 8.38
N ALA A 84 -11.11 -9.10 7.97
CA ALA A 84 -11.76 -10.40 8.16
C ALA A 84 -11.03 -11.52 7.41
N ASP A 85 -10.53 -11.24 6.21
CA ASP A 85 -9.79 -12.19 5.37
C ASP A 85 -8.50 -12.66 6.05
N HIS A 86 -7.73 -11.74 6.62
CA HIS A 86 -6.50 -12.04 7.35
C HIS A 86 -6.80 -12.82 8.65
N LEU A 87 -7.87 -12.46 9.36
CA LEU A 87 -8.25 -13.14 10.59
C LEU A 87 -8.62 -14.62 10.33
N ILE A 88 -9.46 -14.87 9.33
CA ILE A 88 -9.88 -16.23 8.97
C ILE A 88 -8.68 -17.04 8.47
N LYS A 89 -7.85 -16.47 7.59
CA LYS A 89 -6.66 -17.14 7.07
C LYS A 89 -5.70 -17.54 8.19
N ASN A 90 -5.37 -16.61 9.08
CA ASN A 90 -4.47 -16.88 10.20
C ASN A 90 -5.05 -17.93 11.17
N HIS A 91 -6.38 -17.98 11.33
CA HIS A 91 -7.03 -19.01 12.14
C HIS A 91 -6.96 -20.38 11.46
N ALA A 92 -7.24 -20.46 10.16
CA ALA A 92 -7.17 -21.70 9.39
C ALA A 92 -5.73 -22.27 9.35
N GLU A 93 -4.71 -21.42 9.17
CA GLU A 93 -3.30 -21.83 9.18
C GLU A 93 -2.89 -22.42 10.54
N LYS A 94 -3.36 -21.84 11.65
CA LYS A 94 -3.11 -22.37 13.01
C LYS A 94 -3.79 -23.72 13.27
N LEU A 95 -4.93 -23.98 12.63
CA LEU A 95 -5.64 -25.26 12.77
C LEU A 95 -4.98 -26.38 11.94
N ILE A 96 -4.31 -26.03 10.84
CA ILE A 96 -3.64 -26.98 9.93
C ILE A 96 -2.23 -27.33 10.44
N GLN A 97 -1.58 -26.43 11.19
CA GLN A 97 -0.35 -26.73 11.91
C GLN A 97 -0.63 -27.55 13.19
N VAL A 98 -0.92 -28.84 13.00
CA VAL A 98 -0.78 -29.89 14.03
C VAL A 98 0.54 -30.61 13.82
#